data_AF-A0A143ZPF9-F1
#
_entry.id   AF-A0A143ZPF9-F1
#
_cell.length_a   1.000
_cell.length_b   1.000
_cell.length_c   1.000
_cell.angle_alpha   90.00
_cell.angle_beta   90.00
_cell.angle_gamma   90.00
#
_symmetry.space_group_name_H-M   'P 1'
#
loop_
_entity.id
_entity.type
_entity.pdbx_description
1 polymer ?
#
loop_
_entity_poly.entity_id
_entity_poly.type
_entity_poly.pdbx_seq_one_letter_code
_entity_poly.pdbx_strand_id
1 'polypeptide(L)'
;MAKDNSLLLEFRKLISQRVDAGQVAQPSEIVDEVLKSKPLSGVHAEFYRAYAKKPLVDMVTQMLKRVGMSDDPAPPQMVFPGHTRLVKSYPVRRNGERALVPLSQCSDRELSDHVSLLRKQAKGCDNHADELEGYVNNRPSSADGSQGKPNAALEPA
;
A
#
# COMPACT_ATOMS: atom_id res chain seq x y z
N MET A 1 -10.89 20.59 16.82
CA MET A 1 -9.91 19.97 15.90
C MET A 1 -9.12 18.79 16.50
N ALA A 2 -9.19 18.49 17.81
CA ALA A 2 -8.52 17.29 18.37
C ALA A 2 -9.34 15.99 18.24
N LYS A 3 -10.68 16.07 18.16
CA LYS A 3 -11.58 14.91 18.01
C LYS A 3 -11.58 14.32 16.60
N ASP A 4 -11.25 15.11 15.58
CA ASP A 4 -11.36 14.71 14.17
C ASP A 4 -10.32 13.62 13.80
N ASN A 5 -9.22 13.52 14.55
CA ASN A 5 -8.19 12.49 14.35
C ASN A 5 -8.39 11.23 15.19
N SER A 6 -9.26 11.24 16.21
CA SER A 6 -9.36 10.08 17.12
C SER A 6 -9.93 8.85 16.41
N LEU A 7 -10.92 9.04 15.53
CA LEU A 7 -11.54 7.95 14.78
C LEU A 7 -10.58 7.35 13.74
N LEU A 8 -9.78 8.19 13.09
CA LEU A 8 -8.74 7.74 12.16
C LEU A 8 -7.65 6.91 12.85
N LEU A 9 -7.23 7.35 14.04
CA LEU A 9 -6.24 6.62 14.84
C LEU A 9 -6.79 5.27 15.31
N GLU A 10 -8.06 5.20 15.67
CA GLU A 10 -8.72 3.94 16.03
C GLU A 10 -8.79 2.96 14.85
N PHE A 11 -9.18 3.42 13.66
CA PHE A 11 -9.16 2.57 12.48
C PHE A 11 -7.76 2.05 12.18
N ARG A 12 -6.73 2.92 12.23
CA ARG A 12 -5.34 2.48 12.04
C ARG A 12 -4.93 1.43 13.06
N LYS A 13 -5.24 1.66 14.34
CA LYS A 13 -4.92 0.73 15.42
C LYS A 13 -5.58 -0.63 15.18
N LEU A 14 -6.87 -0.66 14.84
CA LEU A 14 -7.61 -1.89 14.62
C LEU A 14 -7.10 -2.64 13.37
N ILE A 15 -6.78 -1.92 12.29
CA ILE A 15 -6.16 -2.51 11.09
C ILE A 15 -4.82 -3.15 11.45
N SER A 16 -3.91 -2.43 12.10
CA SER A 16 -2.60 -2.95 12.49
C SER A 16 -2.73 -4.17 13.40
N GLN A 17 -3.63 -4.11 14.39
CA GLN A 17 -3.90 -5.24 15.28
C GLN A 17 -4.36 -6.48 14.52
N ARG A 18 -5.30 -6.34 13.56
CA ARG A 18 -5.75 -7.49 12.76
C ARG A 18 -4.63 -8.04 11.87
N VAL A 19 -3.85 -7.18 11.23
CA VAL A 19 -2.74 -7.60 10.37
C VAL A 19 -1.67 -8.33 11.18
N ASP A 20 -1.26 -7.79 12.33
CA ASP A 20 -0.24 -8.41 13.19
C ASP A 20 -0.75 -9.70 13.86
N ALA A 21 -2.05 -9.79 14.15
CA ALA A 21 -2.68 -11.01 14.63
C ALA A 21 -2.90 -12.07 13.53
N GLY A 22 -2.54 -11.78 12.28
CA GLY A 22 -2.80 -12.69 11.15
C GLY A 22 -4.30 -12.91 10.91
N GLN A 23 -5.12 -11.89 11.12
CA GLN A 23 -6.56 -11.88 10.86
C GLN A 23 -6.88 -11.10 9.58
N VAL A 24 -8.00 -11.43 8.94
CA VAL A 24 -8.46 -10.69 7.77
C VAL A 24 -8.93 -9.29 8.19
N ALA A 25 -8.34 -8.26 7.59
CA ALA A 25 -8.77 -6.88 7.75
C ALA A 25 -9.78 -6.52 6.66
N GLN A 26 -11.07 -6.82 6.92
CA GLN A 26 -12.19 -6.47 6.04
C GLN A 26 -12.77 -5.09 6.41
N PRO A 27 -12.90 -4.15 5.45
CA PRO A 27 -13.36 -2.78 5.73
C PRO A 27 -14.71 -2.69 6.44
N SER A 28 -15.72 -3.39 5.94
CA SER A 28 -17.08 -3.39 6.49
C SER A 28 -17.12 -3.85 7.95
N GLU A 29 -16.39 -4.92 8.29
CA GLU A 29 -16.32 -5.44 9.66
C GLU A 29 -15.61 -4.49 10.61
N ILE A 30 -14.51 -3.87 10.16
CA ILE A 30 -13.76 -2.87 10.94
C ILE A 30 -14.66 -1.67 11.27
N VAL A 31 -15.44 -1.19 10.29
CA VAL A 31 -16.40 -0.10 10.51
C VAL A 31 -17.51 -0.54 11.47
N ASP A 32 -18.05 -1.73 11.30
CA ASP A 32 -19.11 -2.24 12.17
C ASP A 32 -18.63 -2.42 13.61
N GLU A 33 -17.39 -2.86 13.83
CA GLU A 33 -16.77 -2.97 15.15
C GLU A 33 -16.60 -1.61 15.83
N VAL A 34 -16.06 -0.61 15.10
CA VAL A 34 -15.90 0.74 15.62
C VAL A 34 -17.25 1.38 15.94
N LEU A 35 -18.25 1.26 15.06
CA LEU A 35 -19.60 1.78 15.30
C LEU A 35 -20.30 1.07 16.46
N LYS A 36 -20.05 -0.23 16.70
CA LYS A 36 -20.58 -0.95 17.87
C LYS A 36 -19.97 -0.45 19.17
N SER A 37 -18.68 -0.13 19.20
CA SER A 37 -18.01 0.42 20.39
C SER A 37 -18.48 1.83 20.75
N LYS A 38 -19.07 2.56 19.80
CA LYS A 38 -19.55 3.94 19.95
C LYS A 38 -20.98 4.09 19.45
N PRO A 39 -21.98 3.56 20.19
CA PRO A 39 -23.37 3.65 19.78
C PRO A 39 -23.80 5.12 19.69
N LEU A 40 -24.45 5.46 18.58
CA LEU A 40 -25.10 6.75 18.41
C LEU A 40 -26.39 6.78 19.23
N SER A 41 -26.62 7.85 19.98
CA SER A 41 -27.83 8.06 20.77
C SER A 41 -28.73 9.12 20.12
N GLY A 42 -30.05 8.92 20.15
CA GLY A 42 -31.04 9.90 19.74
C GLY A 42 -32.04 9.38 18.69
N VAL A 43 -33.03 10.23 18.38
CA VAL A 43 -34.20 9.91 17.55
C VAL A 43 -33.84 9.46 16.13
N HIS A 44 -32.71 9.92 15.60
CA HIS A 44 -32.25 9.62 14.24
C HIS A 44 -30.95 8.81 14.20
N ALA A 45 -30.59 8.11 15.29
CA ALA A 45 -29.33 7.37 15.38
C ALA A 45 -29.15 6.33 14.26
N GLU A 46 -30.20 5.56 13.95
CA GLU A 46 -30.19 4.56 12.87
C GLU A 46 -29.95 5.19 11.49
N PHE A 47 -30.56 6.35 11.22
CA PHE A 47 -30.37 7.09 9.97
C PHE A 47 -28.90 7.53 9.81
N TYR A 48 -28.34 8.17 10.84
CA TYR A 48 -26.94 8.61 10.80
C TYR A 48 -25.96 7.44 10.72
N ARG A 49 -26.27 6.32 11.38
CA ARG A 49 -25.47 5.09 11.28
C ARG A 49 -25.45 4.54 9.86
N ALA A 50 -26.62 4.42 9.23
CA ALA A 50 -26.72 3.94 7.86
C ALA A 50 -26.01 4.87 6.87
N TYR A 51 -26.20 6.18 7.03
CA TYR A 51 -25.56 7.19 6.19
C TYR A 51 -24.03 7.19 6.33
N ALA A 52 -23.52 7.11 7.57
CA ALA A 52 -22.09 7.16 7.85
C ALA A 52 -21.35 5.88 7.43
N LYS A 53 -22.02 4.72 7.36
CA LYS A 53 -21.37 3.43 7.08
C LYS A 53 -20.57 3.44 5.77
N LYS A 54 -21.16 3.93 4.67
CA LYS A 54 -20.50 3.93 3.35
C LYS A 54 -19.25 4.82 3.31
N PRO A 55 -19.30 6.11 3.70
CA PRO A 55 -18.10 6.95 3.79
C PRO A 55 -17.00 6.38 4.69
N LEU A 56 -17.37 5.75 5.81
CA LEU A 56 -16.40 5.14 6.72
C LEU A 56 -15.73 3.92 6.09
N VAL A 57 -16.46 3.08 5.36
CA VAL A 57 -15.91 1.92 4.64
C VAL A 57 -14.94 2.37 3.55
N ASP A 58 -15.29 3.41 2.79
CA ASP A 58 -14.41 3.98 1.76
C ASP A 58 -13.11 4.50 2.37
N MET A 59 -13.20 5.17 3.52
CA MET A 59 -12.05 5.67 4.27
C MET A 59 -11.14 4.53 4.77
N VAL A 60 -11.69 3.50 5.39
CA VAL A 60 -10.93 2.31 5.82
C VAL A 60 -10.28 1.62 4.63
N THR A 61 -10.99 1.52 3.50
CA THR A 61 -10.44 0.95 2.26
C THR A 61 -9.21 1.73 1.77
N GLN A 62 -9.23 3.06 1.85
CA GLN A 62 -8.08 3.89 1.52
C GLN A 62 -6.91 3.68 2.50
N MET A 63 -7.20 3.46 3.79
CA MET A 63 -6.18 3.16 4.79
C MET A 63 -5.49 1.82 4.53
N LEU A 64 -6.24 0.77 4.19
CA LEU A 64 -5.69 -0.55 3.89
C LEU A 64 -4.70 -0.52 2.72
N LYS A 65 -4.96 0.32 1.69
CA LYS A 65 -4.03 0.50 0.57
C LYS A 65 -2.65 0.98 1.02
N ARG A 66 -2.58 1.80 2.07
CA ARG A 66 -1.32 2.32 2.62
C ARG A 66 -0.65 1.30 3.54
N VAL A 67 -1.43 0.58 4.36
CA VAL A 67 -0.89 -0.42 5.30
C VAL A 67 -0.29 -1.62 4.57
N GLY A 68 -0.87 -2.03 3.44
CA GLY A 68 -0.29 -3.07 2.58
C GLY A 68 1.10 -2.75 2.00
N MET A 69 1.63 -1.54 2.25
CA MET A 69 2.97 -1.10 1.87
C MET A 69 3.98 -1.13 3.05
N SER A 70 3.65 -1.78 4.18
CA SER A 70 4.44 -1.70 5.42
C SER A 70 5.96 -1.87 5.23
N ASP A 71 6.70 -1.01 5.93
CA ASP A 71 8.15 -0.81 5.85
C ASP A 71 8.97 -1.68 6.81
N ASP A 72 8.34 -2.60 7.55
CA ASP A 72 9.05 -3.40 8.54
C ASP A 72 10.02 -4.40 7.89
N PRO A 73 11.33 -4.36 8.23
CA PRO A 73 12.29 -5.34 7.76
C PRO A 73 11.91 -6.74 8.30
N ALA A 74 11.99 -7.75 7.44
CA ALA A 74 11.75 -9.12 7.88
C ALA A 74 12.85 -9.60 8.82
N PRO A 75 12.54 -10.48 9.78
CA PRO A 75 13.56 -11.22 10.53
C PRO A 75 14.50 -11.95 9.54
N PRO A 76 15.82 -11.98 9.77
CA PRO A 76 16.81 -12.52 8.82
C PRO A 76 16.55 -13.95 8.36
N GLN A 77 15.85 -14.75 9.17
CA GLN A 77 15.53 -16.15 8.91
C GLN A 77 14.33 -16.35 7.96
N MET A 78 13.54 -15.31 7.68
CA MET A 78 12.32 -15.40 6.86
C MET A 78 12.46 -14.73 5.49
N VAL A 79 13.70 -14.44 5.07
CA VAL A 79 13.96 -13.67 3.84
C VAL A 79 14.41 -14.62 2.73
N PHE A 80 13.59 -14.74 1.68
CA PHE A 80 14.00 -15.42 0.46
C PHE A 80 15.08 -14.61 -0.27
N PRO A 81 16.01 -15.24 -1.00
CA PRO A 81 16.98 -14.53 -1.82
C PRO A 81 16.28 -13.52 -2.76
N GLY A 82 16.71 -12.25 -2.74
CA GLY A 82 16.10 -11.17 -3.52
C GLY A 82 14.92 -10.46 -2.86
N HIS A 83 14.46 -10.91 -1.69
CA HIS A 83 13.49 -10.20 -0.87
C HIS A 83 14.22 -9.48 0.27
N THR A 84 13.69 -8.35 0.74
CA THR A 84 14.19 -7.65 1.95
C THR A 84 13.14 -7.61 3.06
N ARG A 85 11.90 -8.02 2.75
CA ARG A 85 10.71 -7.87 3.59
C ARG A 85 9.78 -9.06 3.41
N LEU A 86 9.07 -9.41 4.49
CA LEU A 86 8.07 -10.46 4.49
C LEU A 86 6.71 -9.81 4.27
N VAL A 87 6.05 -10.16 3.18
CA VAL A 87 4.69 -9.70 2.94
C VAL A 87 3.75 -10.47 3.87
N LYS A 88 3.30 -9.81 4.95
CA LYS A 88 2.39 -10.39 5.95
C LYS A 88 1.00 -10.67 5.38
N SER A 89 0.51 -9.79 4.50
CA SER A 89 -0.84 -9.84 3.94
C SER A 89 -0.90 -9.27 2.53
N TYR A 90 -1.77 -9.83 1.69
CA TYR A 90 -2.04 -9.32 0.34
C TYR A 90 -3.41 -8.65 0.25
N PRO A 91 -3.54 -7.57 -0.56
CA PRO A 91 -4.84 -6.99 -0.86
C PRO A 91 -5.60 -7.90 -1.82
N VAL A 92 -6.74 -8.41 -1.37
CA VAL A 92 -7.58 -9.34 -2.12
C VAL A 92 -9.02 -8.85 -2.16
N ARG A 93 -9.74 -9.14 -3.24
CA ARG A 93 -11.15 -8.80 -3.36
C ARG A 93 -12.02 -9.97 -2.90
N ARG A 94 -12.69 -9.84 -1.75
CA ARG A 94 -13.64 -10.82 -1.20
C ARG A 94 -14.99 -10.14 -0.98
N ASN A 95 -16.08 -10.82 -1.33
CA ASN A 95 -17.45 -10.31 -1.15
C ASN A 95 -17.69 -8.91 -1.76
N GLY A 96 -17.02 -8.60 -2.88
CA GLY A 96 -17.11 -7.29 -3.56
C GLY A 96 -16.19 -6.20 -2.99
N GLU A 97 -15.65 -6.37 -1.78
CA GLU A 97 -14.78 -5.42 -1.09
C GLU A 97 -13.29 -5.81 -1.20
N ARG A 98 -12.38 -4.83 -1.04
CA ARG A 98 -10.94 -5.09 -0.94
C ARG A 98 -10.54 -5.23 0.53
N ALA A 99 -10.07 -6.41 0.93
CA ALA A 99 -9.58 -6.69 2.27
C ALA A 99 -8.07 -6.97 2.24
N LEU A 100 -7.38 -6.76 3.37
CA LEU A 100 -6.04 -7.34 3.54
C LEU A 100 -6.19 -8.74 4.13
N VAL A 101 -5.71 -9.73 3.39
CA VAL A 101 -5.77 -11.13 3.77
C VAL A 101 -4.36 -11.61 4.10
N PRO A 102 -4.13 -12.22 5.29
CA PRO A 102 -2.85 -12.82 5.63
C PRO A 102 -2.40 -13.84 4.58
N LEU A 103 -1.10 -13.91 4.29
CA LEU A 103 -0.56 -14.85 3.30
C LEU A 103 -1.02 -16.30 3.53
N SER A 104 -1.05 -16.74 4.78
CA SER A 104 -1.49 -18.08 5.19
C SER A 104 -2.98 -18.36 4.95
N GLN A 105 -3.78 -17.33 4.71
CA GLN A 105 -5.23 -17.42 4.48
C GLN A 105 -5.63 -17.04 3.05
N CYS A 106 -4.66 -16.70 2.20
CA CYS A 106 -4.90 -16.54 0.78
C CYS A 106 -5.08 -17.92 0.13
N SER A 107 -6.08 -18.04 -0.73
CA SER A 107 -6.24 -19.22 -1.59
C SER A 107 -5.20 -19.20 -2.73
N ASP A 108 -4.91 -20.38 -3.26
CA ASP A 108 -3.98 -20.53 -4.39
C ASP A 108 -4.36 -19.67 -5.60
N ARG A 109 -5.68 -19.51 -5.84
CA ARG A 109 -6.19 -18.64 -6.90
C ARG A 109 -5.87 -17.17 -6.62
N GLU A 110 -6.10 -16.69 -5.40
CA GLU A 110 -5.82 -15.30 -5.02
C GLU A 110 -4.31 -15.00 -5.12
N LEU A 111 -3.45 -15.96 -4.74
CA LEU A 111 -2.00 -15.85 -4.91
C LEU A 111 -1.58 -15.87 -6.38
N SER A 112 -2.16 -16.75 -7.20
CA SER A 112 -1.90 -16.83 -8.65
C SER A 112 -2.30 -15.55 -9.39
N ASP A 113 -3.45 -14.97 -9.03
CA ASP A 113 -3.89 -13.68 -9.55
C ASP A 113 -2.88 -12.57 -9.17
N HIS A 114 -2.35 -12.60 -7.96
CA HIS A 114 -1.33 -11.66 -7.50
C HIS A 114 0.01 -11.83 -8.25
N VAL A 115 0.46 -13.07 -8.45
CA VAL A 115 1.64 -13.38 -9.28
C VAL A 115 1.47 -12.86 -10.70
N SER A 116 0.28 -13.03 -11.28
CA SER A 116 -0.03 -12.54 -12.62
C SER A 116 0.03 -11.01 -12.70
N LEU A 117 -0.48 -10.32 -11.67
CA LEU A 117 -0.39 -8.87 -11.56
C LEU A 117 1.07 -8.40 -11.48
N LEU A 118 1.89 -9.03 -10.63
CA LEU A 118 3.31 -8.68 -10.47
C LEU A 118 4.09 -8.87 -11.79
N ARG A 119 3.85 -9.97 -12.51
CA ARG A 119 4.46 -10.19 -13.83
C ARG A 119 4.07 -9.12 -14.84
N LYS A 120 2.81 -8.69 -14.82
CA LYS A 120 2.33 -7.60 -15.68
C LYS A 120 3.01 -6.27 -15.34
N GLN A 121 3.21 -5.99 -14.05
CA GLN A 121 3.93 -4.80 -13.59
C GLN A 121 5.40 -4.84 -14.02
N ALA A 122 6.09 -5.97 -13.84
CA ALA A 122 7.46 -6.16 -14.28
C ALA A 122 7.61 -5.85 -15.78
N LYS A 123 6.76 -6.45 -16.62
CA LYS A 123 6.74 -6.14 -18.06
C LYS A 123 6.46 -4.67 -18.36
N GLY A 124 5.61 -4.01 -17.57
CA GLY A 124 5.36 -2.58 -17.70
C GLY A 124 6.60 -1.73 -17.37
N CYS A 125 7.37 -2.12 -16.36
CA CYS A 125 8.65 -1.50 -16.03
C CYS A 125 9.69 -1.72 -17.13
N ASP A 126 9.80 -2.94 -17.66
CA ASP A 126 10.73 -3.26 -18.76
C ASP A 126 10.42 -2.39 -19.99
N ASN A 127 9.15 -2.35 -20.41
CA ASN A 127 8.71 -1.51 -21.53
C ASN A 127 9.02 -0.01 -21.31
N HIS A 128 8.90 0.48 -20.07
CA HIS A 128 9.19 1.87 -19.75
C HIS A 128 10.70 2.14 -19.76
N ALA A 129 11.53 1.17 -19.34
CA ALA A 129 12.98 1.26 -19.48
C ALA A 129 13.37 1.37 -20.96
N ASP A 130 12.81 0.51 -21.84
CA ASP A 130 13.03 0.58 -23.29
C ASP A 130 12.65 1.95 -23.88
N GLU A 131 11.53 2.54 -23.42
CA GLU A 131 11.10 3.88 -23.82
C GLU A 131 12.12 4.95 -23.41
N LEU A 132 12.62 4.90 -22.18
CA LEU A 132 13.62 5.85 -21.66
C LEU A 132 14.96 5.69 -22.38
N GLU A 133 15.40 4.47 -22.67
CA GLU A 133 16.59 4.21 -23.48
C GLU A 133 16.42 4.76 -24.90
N GLY A 134 15.26 4.53 -25.50
CA GLY A 134 14.89 5.10 -26.79
C GLY A 134 14.92 6.63 -26.79
N TYR A 135 14.43 7.26 -25.72
CA TYR A 135 14.53 8.71 -25.54
C TYR A 135 15.98 9.18 -25.41
N VAL A 136 16.80 8.52 -24.56
CA VAL A 136 18.22 8.87 -24.38
C VAL A 136 18.99 8.78 -25.70
N ASN A 137 18.71 7.78 -26.53
CA ASN A 137 19.39 7.59 -27.81
C ASN A 137 18.97 8.61 -28.89
N ASN A 138 17.72 9.11 -28.83
CA ASN A 138 17.18 10.02 -29.83
C ASN A 138 17.06 11.48 -29.36
N ARG A 139 17.37 11.77 -28.10
CA ARG A 139 17.31 13.15 -27.60
C ARG A 139 18.36 14.00 -28.31
N PRO A 140 18.00 15.19 -28.81
CA PRO A 140 18.97 16.10 -29.41
C PRO A 140 20.03 16.47 -28.38
N SER A 141 21.29 16.56 -28.82
CA SER A 141 22.52 16.69 -28.00
C SER A 141 22.64 17.96 -27.15
N SER A 142 21.55 18.68 -26.87
CA SER A 142 21.55 20.00 -26.23
C SER A 142 21.13 19.98 -24.75
N ALA A 143 21.11 18.82 -24.10
CA ALA A 143 20.66 18.71 -22.70
C ALA A 143 21.60 17.85 -21.83
N ASP A 144 22.91 18.07 -21.94
CA ASP A 144 23.84 17.65 -20.90
C ASP A 144 24.64 18.86 -20.40
N GLY A 145 24.12 19.48 -19.34
CA GLY A 145 24.78 20.56 -18.59
C GLY A 145 25.83 20.02 -17.63
N SER A 146 26.75 19.16 -18.10
CA SER A 146 27.85 18.63 -17.30
C SER A 146 29.19 18.66 -18.04
N GLN A 147 29.55 19.81 -18.62
CA GLN A 147 30.97 20.11 -18.88
C GLN A 147 31.67 20.53 -17.59
N GLY A 148 31.96 19.55 -16.72
CA GLY A 148 33.04 19.66 -15.75
C GLY A 148 34.36 19.45 -16.47
N LYS A 149 34.99 20.54 -16.95
CA LYS A 149 36.34 20.49 -17.52
C LYS A 149 37.34 19.92 -16.50
N PRO A 150 38.24 18.99 -16.87
CA PRO A 150 39.42 18.71 -16.06
C PRO A 150 40.37 19.90 -16.20
N ASN A 151 40.59 20.65 -15.12
CA ASN A 151 41.54 21.75 -15.15
C ASN A 151 42.96 21.15 -15.19
N ALA A 152 43.65 21.41 -16.30
CA ALA A 152 44.99 20.94 -16.59
C ALA A 152 46.01 21.48 -15.58
N ALA A 153 47.04 20.66 -15.38
CA ALA A 153 48.19 20.89 -14.53
C ALA A 153 48.82 22.28 -14.69
N LEU A 154 49.13 22.91 -13.55
CA LEU A 154 50.08 24.01 -13.44
C LEU A 154 51.44 23.38 -13.08
N GLU A 155 52.41 23.48 -13.99
CA GLU A 155 53.84 23.24 -13.73
C GLU A 155 54.59 24.60 -13.77
N PRO A 156 55.77 24.68 -13.16
CA PRO A 156 56.24 25.85 -12.40
C PRO A 156 57.12 26.81 -13.21
N ALA A 157 57.36 28.00 -12.66
CA ALA A 157 58.48 28.87 -12.99
C ALA A 157 59.13 29.38 -11.69
#